data_AF-A0A2R3QG16-F1
#
_entry.id   AF-A0A2R3QG16-F1
#
_cell.length_a   1.000
_cell.length_b   1.000
_cell.length_c   1.000
_cell.angle_alpha   90.00
_cell.angle_beta   90.00
_cell.angle_gamma   90.00
#
_symmetry.space_group_name_H-M   'P 1'
#
loop_
_entity.id
_entity.type
_entity.pdbx_description
1 polymer ?
#
loop_
_entity_poly.entity_id
_entity_poly.type
_entity_poly.pdbx_seq_one_letter_code
_entity_poly.pdbx_strand_id
1 'polypeptide(L)'
;MSTTSNEKSYFDLHTSGIGYIQRVREVPVRGGRRAQPFLACTIAALVGSAKDPSYRYFDVKVSGAEAKKLVERCIGVDDPKQRPLVRFRLGDLWGDAYIRDKGEQKGQAAASLKARLLKAEPLDRAELASIRQHELITRGIGYLSRPKDVTPKDGDPFLYCTVAALAGPVDEPEYRYFDTIVTTPEAEHLVRRCVQAIEGDCKVLIAFRLNDMKIDPYIRTKGERAGEPAASLESTLIHIGLIKIDGIKVYPTSAQAETPPAQDASASEAEDADPAADQPAEPAEREPEAQVEEQEPALAASF
;
A
#
# COMPACT_ATOMS: atom_id res chain seq x y z
N MET A 1 -36.01 14.15 -15.48
CA MET A 1 -35.42 12.80 -15.39
C MET A 1 -34.16 12.93 -14.56
N SER A 2 -34.20 12.52 -13.28
CA SER A 2 -33.00 12.53 -12.44
C SER A 2 -32.12 11.35 -12.85
N THR A 3 -30.93 11.64 -13.37
CA THR A 3 -29.86 10.68 -13.53
C THR A 3 -29.35 10.31 -12.14
N THR A 4 -29.90 9.25 -11.55
CA THR A 4 -29.30 8.62 -10.36
C THR A 4 -27.93 8.11 -10.78
N SER A 5 -26.86 8.79 -10.35
CA SER A 5 -25.52 8.21 -10.42
C SER A 5 -25.56 6.94 -9.56
N ASN A 6 -25.40 5.79 -10.19
CA ASN A 6 -25.24 4.54 -9.46
C ASN A 6 -23.79 4.53 -8.92
N GLU A 7 -23.53 5.31 -7.87
CA GLU A 7 -22.23 5.34 -7.19
C GLU A 7 -22.00 3.97 -6.54
N LYS A 8 -21.21 3.13 -7.23
CA LYS A 8 -20.73 1.88 -6.65
C LYS A 8 -19.81 2.20 -5.49
N SER A 9 -20.18 1.75 -4.29
CA SER A 9 -19.35 1.83 -3.09
C SER A 9 -18.43 0.62 -3.01
N TYR A 10 -17.22 0.82 -2.49
CA TYR A 10 -16.20 -0.22 -2.36
C TYR A 10 -15.66 -0.29 -0.93
N PHE A 11 -15.30 -1.49 -0.47
CA PHE A 11 -14.44 -1.68 0.67
C PHE A 11 -12.99 -1.54 0.25
N ASP A 12 -12.35 -0.48 0.74
CA ASP A 12 -10.95 -0.21 0.45
C ASP A 12 -10.02 -1.00 1.36
N LEU A 13 -9.11 -1.75 0.72
CA LEU A 13 -7.95 -2.36 1.35
C LEU A 13 -6.70 -1.73 0.76
N HIS A 14 -6.11 -0.78 1.48
CA HIS A 14 -4.99 0.01 0.99
C HIS A 14 -3.69 -0.33 1.71
N THR A 15 -2.63 -0.61 0.95
CA THR A 15 -1.27 -0.79 1.48
C THR A 15 -0.39 0.37 1.04
N SER A 16 0.21 1.11 1.96
CA SER A 16 1.07 2.25 1.67
C SER A 16 2.45 2.06 2.29
N GLY A 17 3.47 2.59 1.64
CA GLY A 17 4.84 2.51 2.11
C GLY A 17 5.79 3.26 1.19
N ILE A 18 7.08 3.04 1.40
CA ILE A 18 8.16 3.57 0.56
C ILE A 18 8.89 2.40 -0.07
N GLY A 19 9.26 2.52 -1.34
CA GLY A 19 9.96 1.45 -2.03
C GLY A 19 10.47 1.85 -3.40
N TYR A 20 11.17 0.92 -4.03
CA TYR A 20 11.69 1.10 -5.38
C TYR A 20 10.77 0.46 -6.41
N ILE A 21 10.56 1.17 -7.53
CA ILE A 21 9.95 0.60 -8.73
C ILE A 21 11.01 -0.17 -9.51
N GLN A 22 10.68 -1.38 -9.95
CA GLN A 22 11.55 -2.20 -10.79
C GLN A 22 10.73 -3.07 -11.75
N ARG A 23 11.40 -3.65 -12.76
CA ARG A 23 10.79 -4.63 -13.70
C ARG A 23 9.53 -4.08 -14.39
N VAL A 24 9.57 -2.80 -14.75
CA VAL A 24 8.47 -2.12 -15.44
C VAL A 24 8.30 -2.70 -16.83
N ARG A 25 7.07 -3.05 -17.18
CA ARG A 25 6.75 -3.67 -18.47
C ARG A 25 5.30 -3.45 -18.85
N GLU A 26 5.06 -3.42 -20.14
CA GLU A 26 3.72 -3.57 -20.69
C GLU A 26 3.37 -5.06 -20.79
N VAL A 27 2.22 -5.44 -20.24
CA VAL A 27 1.76 -6.83 -20.21
C VAL A 27 0.64 -6.99 -21.24
N PRO A 28 0.83 -7.84 -22.26
CA PRO A 28 -0.22 -8.14 -23.22
C PRO A 28 -1.31 -8.99 -22.57
N VAL A 29 -2.56 -8.72 -22.91
CA VAL A 29 -3.72 -9.49 -22.44
C VAL A 29 -4.27 -10.37 -23.57
N ARG A 30 -4.65 -11.60 -23.23
CA ARG A 30 -5.32 -12.51 -24.16
C ARG A 30 -6.83 -12.25 -24.08
N GLY A 31 -7.44 -11.74 -25.15
CA GLY A 31 -8.90 -11.47 -25.13
C GLY A 31 -9.52 -10.87 -26.40
N GLY A 32 -8.88 -11.03 -27.57
CA GLY A 32 -9.41 -10.47 -28.83
C GLY A 32 -9.30 -8.94 -28.92
N ARG A 33 -10.01 -8.33 -29.89
CA ARG A 33 -9.85 -6.91 -30.30
C ARG A 33 -10.07 -5.85 -29.20
N ARG A 34 -10.65 -6.20 -28.06
CA ARG A 34 -10.92 -5.29 -26.93
C ARG A 34 -9.94 -5.42 -25.76
N ALA A 35 -9.03 -6.38 -25.82
CA ALA A 35 -8.08 -6.62 -24.75
C ALA A 35 -6.92 -5.62 -24.89
N GLN A 36 -6.91 -4.59 -24.04
CA GLN A 36 -5.84 -3.60 -24.01
C GLN A 36 -4.72 -4.05 -23.07
N PRO A 37 -3.46 -4.00 -23.52
CA PRO A 37 -2.33 -4.26 -22.65
C PRO A 37 -2.35 -3.33 -21.43
N PHE A 38 -1.69 -3.74 -20.35
CA PHE A 38 -1.61 -2.93 -19.15
C PHE A 38 -0.18 -2.80 -18.64
N LEU A 39 0.12 -1.66 -18.06
CA LEU A 39 1.40 -1.40 -17.42
C LEU A 39 1.48 -2.15 -16.08
N ALA A 40 2.59 -2.84 -15.86
CA ALA A 40 2.90 -3.54 -14.63
C ALA A 40 4.32 -3.24 -14.17
N CYS A 41 4.54 -3.28 -12.87
CA CYS A 41 5.87 -3.20 -12.27
C CYS A 41 5.93 -4.05 -11.00
N THR A 42 7.13 -4.21 -10.45
CA THR A 42 7.32 -4.73 -9.11
C THR A 42 7.68 -3.57 -8.18
N ILE A 43 7.01 -3.46 -7.03
CA ILE A 43 7.41 -2.57 -5.94
C ILE A 43 8.26 -3.37 -4.95
N ALA A 44 9.50 -2.95 -4.74
CA ALA A 44 10.36 -3.44 -3.67
C ALA A 44 10.19 -2.51 -2.45
N ALA A 45 9.19 -2.80 -1.61
CA ALA A 45 8.83 -2.00 -0.45
C ALA A 45 9.80 -2.20 0.70
N LEU A 46 10.28 -1.10 1.28
CA LEU A 46 11.17 -1.08 2.44
C LEU A 46 10.37 -1.31 3.72
N VAL A 47 10.88 -2.16 4.61
CA VAL A 47 10.28 -2.45 5.92
C VAL A 47 11.36 -2.61 6.98
N GLY A 48 11.09 -2.11 8.18
CA GLY A 48 11.97 -2.28 9.34
C GLY A 48 12.93 -1.12 9.54
N SER A 49 14.08 -1.39 10.18
CA SER A 49 15.05 -0.34 10.49
C SER A 49 15.65 0.26 9.22
N ALA A 50 15.82 1.58 9.18
CA ALA A 50 16.49 2.25 8.06
C ALA A 50 17.97 1.87 7.91
N LYS A 51 18.60 1.31 8.96
CA LYS A 51 19.99 0.83 8.91
C LYS A 51 20.14 -0.49 8.15
N ASP A 52 19.12 -1.33 8.20
CA ASP A 52 19.08 -2.65 7.58
C ASP A 52 17.64 -3.00 7.19
N PRO A 53 17.11 -2.36 6.13
CA PRO A 53 15.73 -2.56 5.73
C PRO A 53 15.56 -3.91 5.03
N SER A 54 14.50 -4.61 5.39
CA SER A 54 14.01 -5.75 4.62
C SER A 54 13.14 -5.28 3.45
N TYR A 55 13.02 -6.12 2.42
CA TYR A 55 12.18 -5.85 1.26
C TYR A 55 10.96 -6.77 1.22
N ARG A 56 9.79 -6.19 0.91
CA ARG A 56 8.57 -6.91 0.51
C ARG A 56 8.27 -6.59 -0.95
N TYR A 57 8.10 -7.63 -1.76
CA TYR A 57 7.92 -7.48 -3.20
C TYR A 57 6.45 -7.62 -3.57
N PHE A 58 5.93 -6.63 -4.28
CA PHE A 58 4.57 -6.63 -4.83
C PHE A 58 4.63 -6.57 -6.35
N ASP A 59 4.02 -7.53 -7.03
CA ASP A 59 3.78 -7.47 -8.47
C ASP A 59 2.47 -6.75 -8.73
N VAL A 60 2.54 -5.54 -9.28
CA VAL A 60 1.40 -4.62 -9.32
C VAL A 60 1.00 -4.27 -10.74
N LYS A 61 -0.32 -4.17 -10.95
CA LYS A 61 -0.90 -3.52 -12.12
C LYS A 61 -0.99 -2.02 -11.87
N VAL A 62 -0.44 -1.19 -12.74
CA VAL A 62 -0.50 0.26 -12.58
C VAL A 62 -1.85 0.79 -13.03
N SER A 63 -2.63 1.29 -12.08
CA SER A 63 -4.03 1.68 -12.30
C SER A 63 -4.24 3.19 -12.13
N GLY A 64 -3.50 3.85 -11.23
CA GLY A 64 -3.60 5.29 -11.02
C GLY A 64 -3.07 6.12 -12.20
N ALA A 65 -3.77 7.18 -12.57
CA ALA A 65 -3.42 8.02 -13.72
C ALA A 65 -2.01 8.65 -13.59
N GLU A 66 -1.74 9.31 -12.45
CA GLU A 66 -0.41 9.91 -12.20
C GLU A 66 0.68 8.84 -12.02
N ALA A 67 0.33 7.72 -11.38
CA ALA A 67 1.24 6.58 -11.24
C ALA A 67 1.65 6.02 -12.61
N LYS A 68 0.72 5.93 -13.58
CA LYS A 68 1.04 5.49 -14.95
C LYS A 68 2.04 6.42 -15.62
N LYS A 69 1.80 7.74 -15.59
CA LYS A 69 2.73 8.73 -16.19
C LYS A 69 4.15 8.59 -15.64
N LEU A 70 4.30 8.38 -14.33
CA LEU A 70 5.61 8.17 -13.70
C LEU A 70 6.22 6.83 -14.13
N VAL A 71 5.47 5.75 -14.01
CA VAL A 71 5.99 4.38 -14.22
C VAL A 71 6.33 4.14 -15.69
N GLU A 72 5.56 4.67 -16.65
CA GLU A 72 5.83 4.51 -18.09
C GLU A 72 7.23 5.02 -18.48
N ARG A 73 7.67 6.13 -17.89
CA ARG A 73 9.02 6.68 -18.13
C ARG A 73 10.16 5.80 -17.60
N CYS A 74 9.82 4.78 -16.80
CA CYS A 74 10.79 3.89 -16.15
C CYS A 74 10.92 2.54 -16.89
N ILE A 75 10.26 2.38 -18.05
CA ILE A 75 10.45 1.21 -18.91
C ILE A 75 11.91 1.13 -19.36
N GLY A 76 12.52 -0.06 -19.25
CA GLY A 76 13.93 -0.30 -19.61
C GLY A 76 14.95 0.09 -18.55
N VAL A 77 14.52 0.63 -17.40
CA VAL A 77 15.42 0.93 -16.27
C VAL A 77 15.74 -0.36 -15.50
N ASP A 78 16.87 -0.98 -15.85
CA ASP A 78 17.34 -2.22 -15.20
C ASP A 78 18.44 -1.98 -14.14
N ASP A 79 19.18 -0.87 -14.23
CA ASP A 79 20.22 -0.50 -13.26
C ASP A 79 19.61 -0.27 -11.86
N PRO A 80 19.98 -1.09 -10.85
CA PRO A 80 19.53 -0.90 -9.47
C PRO A 80 19.76 0.50 -8.91
N LYS A 81 20.81 1.21 -9.36
CA LYS A 81 21.14 2.56 -8.88
C LYS A 81 20.18 3.64 -9.40
N GLN A 82 19.54 3.38 -10.54
CA GLN A 82 18.63 4.29 -11.23
C GLN A 82 17.15 3.99 -10.96
N ARG A 83 16.85 2.96 -10.14
CA ARG A 83 15.47 2.61 -9.81
C ARG A 83 14.75 3.77 -9.12
N PRO A 84 13.56 4.17 -9.60
CA PRO A 84 12.78 5.23 -8.97
C PRO A 84 12.42 4.84 -7.53
N LEU A 85 12.75 5.71 -6.58
CA LEU A 85 12.29 5.62 -5.20
C LEU A 85 10.96 6.39 -5.10
N VAL A 86 9.94 5.73 -4.55
CA VAL A 86 8.60 6.31 -4.46
C VAL A 86 7.96 6.09 -3.10
N ARG A 87 7.14 7.05 -2.69
CA ARG A 87 6.03 6.82 -1.77
C ARG A 87 4.86 6.27 -2.60
N PHE A 88 4.31 5.14 -2.18
CA PHE A 88 3.29 4.45 -2.96
C PHE A 88 2.02 4.18 -2.15
N ARG A 89 0.91 4.02 -2.87
CA ARG A 89 -0.33 3.44 -2.36
C ARG A 89 -0.80 2.35 -3.31
N LEU A 90 -0.95 1.16 -2.76
CA LEU A 90 -1.55 0.00 -3.41
C LEU A 90 -3.00 -0.15 -2.96
N GLY A 91 -3.84 -0.69 -3.83
CA GLY A 91 -5.20 -1.11 -3.51
C GLY A 91 -5.43 -2.56 -3.93
N ASP A 92 -6.38 -3.19 -3.25
CA ASP A 92 -6.78 -4.59 -3.44
C ASP A 92 -5.59 -5.52 -3.36
N LEU A 93 -5.09 -5.78 -2.16
CA LEU A 93 -3.99 -6.74 -1.97
C LEU A 93 -4.50 -8.19 -2.04
N TRP A 94 -3.88 -9.05 -2.85
CA TRP A 94 -4.07 -10.50 -2.81
C TRP A 94 -2.75 -11.28 -2.91
N GLY A 95 -2.78 -12.53 -2.48
CA GLY A 95 -1.72 -13.49 -2.73
C GLY A 95 -1.99 -14.34 -3.96
N ASP A 96 -0.95 -14.61 -4.73
CA ASP A 96 -1.00 -15.54 -5.86
C ASP A 96 0.03 -16.65 -5.65
N ALA A 97 -0.45 -17.86 -5.38
CA ALA A 97 0.40 -19.03 -5.12
C ALA A 97 0.59 -19.84 -6.40
N TYR A 98 1.82 -20.28 -6.64
CA TYR A 98 2.18 -21.02 -7.84
C TYR A 98 3.31 -22.01 -7.57
N ILE A 99 3.53 -22.93 -8.50
CA ILE A 99 4.71 -23.79 -8.51
C ILE A 99 5.75 -23.17 -9.42
N ARG A 100 6.99 -23.03 -8.93
CA ARG A 100 8.09 -22.52 -9.75
C ARG A 100 8.35 -23.48 -10.91
N ASP A 101 8.35 -22.95 -12.12
CA ASP A 101 8.57 -23.72 -13.34
C ASP A 101 10.06 -23.80 -13.73
N LYS A 102 10.90 -22.92 -13.16
CA LYS A 102 12.31 -22.73 -13.51
C LYS A 102 13.18 -22.39 -12.29
N GLY A 103 14.50 -22.44 -12.49
CA GLY A 103 15.51 -22.13 -11.48
C GLY A 103 15.79 -23.28 -10.51
N GLU A 104 16.70 -23.07 -9.56
CA GLU A 104 17.08 -24.08 -8.56
C GLU A 104 15.92 -24.54 -7.68
N GLN A 105 14.94 -23.66 -7.47
CA GLN A 105 13.72 -23.93 -6.70
C GLN A 105 12.56 -24.45 -7.57
N LYS A 106 12.84 -24.94 -8.79
CA LYS A 106 11.80 -25.53 -9.66
C LYS A 106 11.05 -26.65 -8.93
N GLY A 107 9.73 -26.67 -9.10
CA GLY A 107 8.84 -27.64 -8.45
C GLY A 107 8.43 -27.27 -7.03
N GLN A 108 9.06 -26.26 -6.42
CA GLN A 108 8.69 -25.78 -5.09
C GLN A 108 7.52 -24.80 -5.16
N ALA A 109 6.71 -24.78 -4.10
CA ALA A 109 5.68 -23.77 -3.91
C ALA A 109 6.32 -22.38 -3.76
N ALA A 110 5.69 -21.39 -4.39
CA ALA A 110 6.04 -19.99 -4.29
C ALA A 110 4.78 -19.15 -4.28
N ALA A 111 4.92 -17.90 -3.87
CA ALA A 111 3.81 -16.97 -3.92
C ALA A 111 4.30 -15.53 -4.13
N SER A 112 3.45 -14.75 -4.79
CA SER A 112 3.66 -13.31 -4.99
C SER A 112 2.54 -12.53 -4.33
N LEU A 113 2.90 -11.43 -3.67
CA LEU A 113 1.93 -10.39 -3.32
C LEU A 113 1.57 -9.63 -4.60
N LYS A 114 0.27 -9.49 -4.87
CA LYS A 114 -0.26 -8.77 -6.02
C LYS A 114 -1.22 -7.68 -5.58
N ALA A 115 -1.21 -6.58 -6.31
CA ALA A 115 -2.08 -5.45 -6.03
C ALA A 115 -2.26 -4.53 -7.24
N ARG A 116 -3.02 -3.45 -7.07
CA ARG A 116 -3.08 -2.32 -7.99
C ARG A 116 -2.26 -1.16 -7.45
N LEU A 117 -1.33 -0.62 -8.24
CA LEU A 117 -0.65 0.63 -7.90
C LEU A 117 -1.59 1.81 -8.20
N LEU A 118 -2.05 2.47 -7.14
CA LEU A 118 -3.00 3.58 -7.21
C LEU A 118 -2.30 4.95 -7.18
N LYS A 119 -1.25 5.08 -6.38
CA LYS A 119 -0.42 6.29 -6.31
C LYS A 119 1.06 5.93 -6.25
N ALA A 120 1.88 6.73 -6.93
CA ALA A 120 3.32 6.69 -6.85
C ALA A 120 3.83 8.11 -6.98
N GLU A 121 4.55 8.58 -5.96
CA GLU A 121 5.12 9.92 -5.90
C GLU A 121 6.64 9.78 -5.71
N PRO A 122 7.48 10.45 -6.52
CA PRO A 122 8.92 10.42 -6.33
C PRO A 122 9.27 10.84 -4.90
N LEU A 123 10.23 10.15 -4.31
CA LEU A 123 10.76 10.47 -2.99
C LEU A 123 12.24 10.77 -3.12
N ASP A 124 12.67 11.90 -2.55
CA ASP A 124 14.09 12.23 -2.52
C ASP A 124 14.86 11.37 -1.51
N ARG A 125 16.14 11.10 -1.81
CA ARG A 125 17.03 10.31 -0.94
C ARG A 125 17.30 11.01 0.40
N ALA A 126 17.30 12.35 0.44
CA ALA A 126 17.46 13.07 1.71
C ALA A 126 16.24 12.86 2.62
N GLU A 127 15.02 12.87 2.05
CA GLU A 127 13.81 12.53 2.80
C GLU A 127 13.87 11.09 3.31
N LEU A 128 14.28 10.13 2.46
CA LEU A 128 14.45 8.74 2.89
C LEU A 128 15.43 8.61 4.07
N ALA A 129 16.56 9.34 4.03
CA ALA A 129 17.58 9.31 5.08
C ALA A 129 17.10 9.86 6.43
N SER A 130 16.07 10.70 6.43
CA SER A 130 15.45 11.22 7.67
C SER A 130 14.58 10.19 8.39
N ILE A 131 14.11 9.16 7.68
CA ILE A 131 13.21 8.14 8.20
C ILE A 131 14.02 7.07 8.93
N ARG A 132 13.72 6.85 10.22
CA ARG A 132 14.43 5.84 11.04
C ARG A 132 13.88 4.43 10.90
N GLN A 133 12.60 4.33 10.56
CA GLN A 133 11.87 3.08 10.46
C GLN A 133 10.94 3.14 9.25
N HIS A 134 11.07 2.19 8.35
CA HIS A 134 10.18 2.04 7.21
C HIS A 134 8.98 1.20 7.60
N GLU A 135 7.79 1.79 7.41
CA GLU A 135 6.52 1.12 7.64
C GLU A 135 5.88 0.72 6.31
N LEU A 136 5.20 -0.42 6.33
CA LEU A 136 4.40 -0.93 5.23
C LEU A 136 2.99 -1.19 5.75
N ILE A 137 2.18 -0.14 5.71
CA ILE A 137 0.90 -0.10 6.41
C ILE A 137 -0.23 -0.53 5.50
N THR A 138 -0.92 -1.60 5.88
CA THR A 138 -2.19 -2.02 5.27
C THR A 138 -3.36 -1.58 6.14
N ARG A 139 -4.29 -0.81 5.59
CA ARG A 139 -5.48 -0.30 6.28
C ARG A 139 -6.74 -0.85 5.62
N GLY A 140 -7.73 -1.15 6.44
CA GLY A 140 -9.04 -1.59 5.99
C GLY A 140 -9.98 -1.84 7.16
N ILE A 141 -11.14 -2.40 6.83
CA ILE A 141 -12.07 -2.94 7.82
C ILE A 141 -12.22 -4.44 7.59
N GLY A 142 -12.49 -5.19 8.65
CA GLY A 142 -12.58 -6.64 8.55
C GLY A 142 -13.07 -7.27 9.83
N TYR A 143 -13.40 -8.56 9.78
CA TYR A 143 -13.83 -9.30 10.96
C TYR A 143 -12.64 -9.92 11.67
N LEU A 144 -12.52 -9.66 12.96
CA LEU A 144 -11.50 -10.24 13.81
C LEU A 144 -12.00 -11.58 14.37
N SER A 145 -11.14 -12.60 14.31
CA SER A 145 -11.46 -13.95 14.73
C SER A 145 -10.23 -14.68 15.26
N ARG A 146 -10.44 -15.83 15.91
CA ARG A 146 -9.37 -16.73 16.40
C ARG A 146 -8.28 -16.02 17.24
N PRO A 147 -8.61 -15.13 18.20
CA PRO A 147 -7.61 -14.63 19.12
C PRO A 147 -7.07 -15.81 19.96
N LYS A 148 -5.74 -15.94 20.04
CA LYS A 148 -5.09 -16.97 20.86
C LYS A 148 -3.71 -16.54 21.29
N ASP A 149 -3.33 -16.91 22.51
CA ASP A 149 -1.94 -16.86 22.93
C ASP A 149 -1.17 -18.03 22.31
N VAL A 150 -0.06 -17.73 21.66
CA VAL A 150 0.81 -18.71 21.00
C VAL A 150 2.14 -18.73 21.74
N THR A 151 2.53 -19.90 22.24
CA THR A 151 3.84 -20.14 22.85
C THR A 151 4.65 -21.03 21.91
N PRO A 152 5.51 -20.45 21.05
CA PRO A 152 6.38 -21.24 20.18
C PRO A 152 7.43 -22.01 21.00
N LYS A 153 8.02 -23.06 20.41
CA LYS A 153 9.13 -23.81 21.04
C LYS A 153 10.37 -22.94 21.21
N ASP A 154 10.63 -22.10 20.20
CA ASP A 154 11.73 -21.17 20.14
C ASP A 154 11.14 -19.75 19.95
N GLY A 155 11.42 -18.86 20.91
CA GLY A 155 10.97 -17.46 20.89
C GLY A 155 9.94 -17.11 21.97
N ASP A 156 9.59 -15.83 22.03
CA ASP A 156 8.67 -15.30 23.04
C ASP A 156 7.21 -15.63 22.70
N PRO A 157 6.35 -15.86 23.71
CA PRO A 157 4.92 -15.96 23.51
C PRO A 157 4.35 -14.69 22.89
N PHE A 158 3.34 -14.83 22.02
CA PHE A 158 2.69 -13.70 21.36
C PHE A 158 1.18 -13.92 21.22
N LEU A 159 0.43 -12.82 21.15
CA LEU A 159 -0.98 -12.86 20.82
C LEU A 159 -1.15 -12.93 19.30
N TYR A 160 -1.92 -13.91 18.84
CA TYR A 160 -2.29 -14.10 17.44
C TYR A 160 -3.79 -13.81 17.25
N CYS A 161 -4.17 -13.30 16.08
CA CYS A 161 -5.55 -13.34 15.60
C CYS A 161 -5.61 -13.38 14.06
N THR A 162 -6.77 -13.74 13.51
CA THR A 162 -7.03 -13.64 12.07
C THR A 162 -7.97 -12.47 11.78
N VAL A 163 -7.60 -11.65 10.79
CA VAL A 163 -8.45 -10.58 10.25
C VAL A 163 -8.96 -11.00 8.88
N ALA A 164 -10.29 -11.18 8.75
CA ALA A 164 -10.97 -11.35 7.47
C ALA A 164 -11.32 -9.96 6.92
N ALA A 165 -10.37 -9.35 6.22
CA ALA A 165 -10.52 -8.01 5.64
C ALA A 165 -11.52 -8.00 4.49
N LEU A 166 -12.38 -6.99 4.48
CA LEU A 166 -13.32 -6.74 3.40
C LEU A 166 -12.61 -5.99 2.27
N ALA A 167 -12.83 -6.44 1.03
CA ALA A 167 -12.34 -5.79 -0.18
C ALA A 167 -13.36 -5.90 -1.31
N GLY A 168 -13.29 -5.00 -2.29
CA GLY A 168 -14.16 -5.06 -3.47
C GLY A 168 -15.52 -4.36 -3.26
N PRO A 169 -16.50 -4.60 -4.15
CA PRO A 169 -17.81 -3.95 -4.11
C PRO A 169 -18.55 -4.20 -2.79
N VAL A 170 -19.24 -3.19 -2.26
CA VAL A 170 -19.96 -3.32 -0.98
C VAL A 170 -21.15 -4.28 -1.06
N ASP A 171 -21.77 -4.41 -2.22
CA ASP A 171 -22.86 -5.35 -2.50
C ASP A 171 -22.39 -6.80 -2.63
N GLU A 172 -21.12 -7.03 -2.98
CA GLU A 172 -20.51 -8.35 -3.10
C GLU A 172 -19.07 -8.34 -2.55
N PRO A 173 -18.90 -8.24 -1.21
CA PRO A 173 -17.58 -8.13 -0.62
C PRO A 173 -16.79 -9.43 -0.74
N GLU A 174 -15.52 -9.29 -1.10
CA GLU A 174 -14.53 -10.36 -0.99
C GLU A 174 -13.84 -10.32 0.37
N TYR A 175 -13.41 -11.48 0.85
CA TYR A 175 -12.64 -11.60 2.09
C TYR A 175 -11.17 -11.93 1.78
N ARG A 176 -10.27 -11.17 2.41
CA ARG A 176 -8.83 -11.46 2.45
C ARG A 176 -8.44 -11.77 3.88
N TYR A 177 -8.00 -13.00 4.11
CA TYR A 177 -7.63 -13.48 5.43
C TYR A 177 -6.17 -13.17 5.70
N PHE A 178 -5.94 -12.42 6.77
CA PHE A 178 -4.61 -12.12 7.29
C PHE A 178 -4.42 -12.81 8.62
N ASP A 179 -3.36 -13.60 8.71
CA ASP A 179 -2.89 -14.16 9.96
C ASP A 179 -1.95 -13.14 10.60
N THR A 180 -2.28 -12.72 11.82
CA THR A 180 -1.65 -11.55 12.43
C THR A 180 -1.08 -11.85 13.80
N ILE A 181 0.13 -11.35 14.03
CA ILE A 181 0.70 -11.18 15.36
C ILE A 181 0.28 -9.80 15.86
N VAL A 182 -0.16 -9.70 17.11
CA VAL A 182 -0.54 -8.44 17.76
C VAL A 182 0.63 -7.98 18.61
N THR A 183 1.19 -6.80 18.33
CA THR A 183 2.48 -6.38 18.94
C THR A 183 2.41 -5.08 19.73
N THR A 184 1.30 -4.34 19.68
CA THR A 184 1.15 -3.11 20.45
C THR A 184 0.28 -3.37 21.68
N PRO A 185 0.64 -2.84 22.87
CA PRO A 185 -0.14 -3.07 24.09
C PRO A 185 -1.62 -2.66 23.96
N GLU A 186 -1.88 -1.57 23.22
CA GLU A 186 -3.24 -1.12 22.94
C GLU A 186 -4.01 -2.12 22.08
N ALA A 187 -3.42 -2.58 20.96
CA ALA A 187 -4.08 -3.56 20.11
C ALA A 187 -4.28 -4.89 20.85
N GLU A 188 -3.30 -5.34 21.65
CA GLU A 188 -3.44 -6.55 22.48
C GLU A 188 -4.61 -6.44 23.45
N HIS A 189 -4.70 -5.34 24.19
CA HIS A 189 -5.81 -5.09 25.11
C HIS A 189 -7.17 -5.13 24.39
N LEU A 190 -7.28 -4.49 23.22
CA LEU A 190 -8.50 -4.47 22.42
C LEU A 190 -8.87 -5.84 21.85
N VAL A 191 -7.91 -6.63 21.38
CA VAL A 191 -8.15 -7.99 20.90
C VAL A 191 -8.61 -8.89 22.05
N ARG A 192 -7.99 -8.82 23.23
CA ARG A 192 -8.39 -9.60 24.41
C ARG A 192 -9.81 -9.28 24.87
N ARG A 193 -10.23 -8.02 24.80
CA ARG A 193 -11.61 -7.60 25.08
C ARG A 193 -12.65 -8.24 24.15
N CYS A 194 -12.24 -8.66 22.94
CA CYS A 194 -13.15 -9.26 21.96
C CYS A 194 -13.29 -10.79 22.12
N VAL A 195 -12.45 -11.44 22.93
CA VAL A 195 -12.39 -12.91 23.05
C VAL A 195 -13.76 -13.50 23.41
N GLN A 196 -14.40 -13.01 24.48
CA GLN A 196 -15.70 -13.53 24.92
C GLN A 196 -16.79 -13.37 23.86
N ALA A 197 -16.79 -12.26 23.12
CA ALA A 197 -17.75 -12.04 22.04
C ALA A 197 -17.53 -13.03 20.89
N ILE A 198 -16.28 -13.30 20.52
CA ILE A 198 -15.94 -14.24 19.44
C ILE A 198 -16.25 -15.68 19.84
N GLU A 199 -15.97 -16.05 21.10
CA GLU A 199 -16.32 -17.37 21.65
C GLU A 199 -17.85 -17.56 21.75
N GLY A 200 -18.60 -16.46 21.89
CA GLY A 200 -20.06 -16.43 21.83
C GLY A 200 -20.64 -16.27 20.42
N ASP A 201 -19.85 -16.52 19.36
CA ASP A 201 -20.25 -16.43 17.95
C ASP A 201 -20.71 -15.02 17.47
N CYS A 202 -20.40 -13.96 18.21
CA CYS A 202 -20.67 -12.59 17.77
C CYS A 202 -19.75 -12.15 16.63
N LYS A 203 -20.28 -11.33 15.71
CA LYS A 203 -19.50 -10.72 14.63
C LYS A 203 -18.74 -9.51 15.13
N VAL A 204 -17.41 -9.64 15.24
CA VAL A 204 -16.52 -8.54 15.65
C VAL A 204 -15.90 -7.88 14.42
N LEU A 205 -16.45 -6.74 13.98
CA LEU A 205 -15.90 -5.92 12.91
C LEU A 205 -14.93 -4.88 13.48
N ILE A 206 -13.73 -4.80 12.92
CA ILE A 206 -12.70 -3.83 13.31
C ILE A 206 -12.27 -2.94 12.13
N ALA A 207 -11.89 -1.70 12.44
CA ALA A 207 -11.04 -0.91 11.56
C ALA A 207 -9.58 -1.08 11.99
N PHE A 208 -8.72 -1.58 11.09
CA PHE A 208 -7.39 -2.04 11.45
C PHE A 208 -6.28 -1.28 10.73
N ARG A 209 -5.08 -1.28 11.33
CA ARG A 209 -3.81 -1.08 10.61
C ARG A 209 -2.91 -2.27 10.86
N LEU A 210 -2.49 -2.91 9.77
CA LEU A 210 -1.47 -3.94 9.76
C LEU A 210 -0.15 -3.37 9.29
N ASN A 211 0.98 -3.90 9.74
CA ASN A 211 2.33 -3.57 9.29
C ASN A 211 3.08 -4.82 8.80
N ASP A 212 4.10 -4.62 7.98
CA ASP A 212 5.00 -5.69 7.49
C ASP A 212 4.24 -6.85 6.82
N MET A 213 3.54 -6.54 5.73
CA MET A 213 2.78 -7.53 4.96
C MET A 213 3.69 -8.56 4.30
N LYS A 214 3.37 -9.84 4.50
CA LYS A 214 4.12 -11.00 4.01
C LYS A 214 3.19 -12.00 3.33
N ILE A 215 3.81 -12.88 2.56
CA ILE A 215 3.14 -14.03 1.95
C ILE A 215 4.02 -15.27 2.16
N ASP A 216 3.42 -16.34 2.69
CA ASP A 216 4.10 -17.62 2.90
C ASP A 216 3.45 -18.70 2.03
N PRO A 217 4.16 -19.25 1.03
CA PRO A 217 3.65 -20.30 0.17
C PRO A 217 3.67 -21.67 0.84
N TYR A 218 2.61 -22.45 0.64
CA TYR A 218 2.53 -23.83 1.12
C TYR A 218 1.76 -24.72 0.14
N ILE A 219 1.91 -26.05 0.30
CA ILE A 219 1.09 -27.03 -0.41
C ILE A 219 -0.05 -27.45 0.49
N ARG A 220 -1.29 -27.38 -0.01
CA ARG A 220 -2.46 -27.84 0.74
C ARG A 220 -2.33 -29.34 1.00
N THR A 221 -2.44 -29.74 2.26
CA THR A 221 -2.33 -31.15 2.66
C THR A 221 -3.68 -31.84 2.83
N LYS A 222 -4.78 -31.07 2.84
CA LYS A 222 -6.14 -31.56 3.10
C LYS A 222 -7.19 -30.81 2.27
N GLY A 223 -8.37 -31.40 2.14
CA GLY A 223 -9.52 -30.85 1.41
C GLY A 223 -9.48 -31.18 -0.09
N GLU A 224 -10.50 -30.73 -0.84
CA GLU A 224 -10.65 -31.01 -2.28
C GLU A 224 -9.47 -30.48 -3.12
N ARG A 225 -8.79 -29.44 -2.64
CA ARG A 225 -7.62 -28.82 -3.27
C ARG A 225 -6.28 -29.32 -2.71
N ALA A 226 -6.26 -30.49 -2.07
CA ALA A 226 -5.02 -31.07 -1.58
C ALA A 226 -4.02 -31.29 -2.73
N GLY A 227 -2.74 -31.00 -2.50
CA GLY A 227 -1.68 -31.02 -3.51
C GLY A 227 -1.53 -29.71 -4.30
N GLU A 228 -2.50 -28.79 -4.25
CA GLU A 228 -2.39 -27.51 -4.93
C GLU A 228 -1.55 -26.49 -4.12
N PRO A 229 -0.81 -25.58 -4.80
CA PRO A 229 -0.16 -24.46 -4.14
C PRO A 229 -1.20 -23.50 -3.54
N ALA A 230 -0.88 -23.01 -2.35
CA ALA A 230 -1.62 -21.98 -1.64
C ALA A 230 -0.63 -21.02 -0.96
N ALA A 231 -1.16 -19.94 -0.38
CA ALA A 231 -0.35 -19.01 0.37
C ALA A 231 -1.15 -18.40 1.52
N SER A 232 -0.45 -18.20 2.64
CA SER A 232 -0.94 -17.46 3.79
C SER A 232 -0.50 -16.01 3.67
N LEU A 233 -1.40 -15.07 3.94
CA LEU A 233 -1.04 -13.67 4.10
C LEU A 233 -0.79 -13.41 5.58
N GLU A 234 0.39 -12.92 5.89
CA GLU A 234 0.84 -12.71 7.27
C GLU A 234 1.18 -11.24 7.49
N SER A 235 0.90 -10.72 8.69
CA SER A 235 1.20 -9.33 9.02
C SER A 235 1.21 -9.10 10.52
N THR A 236 1.46 -7.86 10.93
CA THR A 236 1.44 -7.45 12.34
C THR A 236 0.28 -6.48 12.58
N LEU A 237 -0.67 -6.83 13.44
CA LEU A 237 -1.72 -5.91 13.86
C LEU A 237 -1.15 -4.89 14.84
N ILE A 238 -1.04 -3.63 14.40
CA ILE A 238 -0.44 -2.56 15.18
C ILE A 238 -1.47 -1.59 15.77
N HIS A 239 -2.70 -1.57 15.26
CA HIS A 239 -3.73 -0.63 15.70
C HIS A 239 -5.13 -1.08 15.31
N ILE A 240 -6.08 -0.88 16.24
CA ILE A 240 -7.52 -1.01 16.01
C ILE A 240 -8.14 0.37 16.27
N GLY A 241 -8.78 0.97 15.26
CA GLY A 241 -9.40 2.30 15.38
C GLY A 241 -10.91 2.28 15.68
N LEU A 242 -11.56 1.13 15.50
CA LEU A 242 -12.98 0.96 15.73
C LEU A 242 -13.27 -0.51 16.00
N ILE A 243 -14.23 -0.79 16.88
CA ILE A 243 -14.79 -2.13 17.10
C ILE A 243 -16.31 -2.02 17.08
N LYS A 244 -16.95 -2.88 16.28
CA LYS A 244 -18.38 -3.15 16.33
C LYS A 244 -18.60 -4.63 16.65
N ILE A 245 -19.50 -4.91 17.59
CA ILE A 245 -19.93 -6.27 17.93
C ILE A 245 -21.40 -6.37 17.51
N ASP A 246 -21.71 -7.27 16.57
CA ASP A 246 -23.03 -7.44 15.96
C ASP A 246 -23.63 -6.11 15.46
N GLY A 247 -22.77 -5.28 14.86
CA GLY A 247 -23.13 -3.97 14.31
C GLY A 247 -23.13 -2.82 15.32
N ILE A 248 -23.11 -3.09 16.62
CA ILE A 248 -23.09 -2.08 17.69
C ILE A 248 -21.67 -1.62 17.93
N LYS A 249 -21.40 -0.30 17.80
CA LYS A 249 -20.07 0.27 18.05
C LYS A 249 -19.75 0.25 19.55
N VAL A 250 -18.65 -0.41 19.92
CA VAL A 250 -18.17 -0.53 21.31
C VAL A 250 -16.80 0.11 21.53
N TYR A 251 -16.11 0.54 20.47
CA TYR A 251 -14.85 1.30 20.53
C TYR A 251 -14.70 2.25 19.33
N PRO A 252 -14.11 3.46 19.52
CA PRO A 252 -13.84 4.10 20.82
C PRO A 252 -15.14 4.33 21.60
N THR A 253 -15.07 4.24 22.92
CA THR A 253 -16.19 4.65 23.78
C THR A 253 -16.35 6.17 23.71
N SER A 254 -17.54 6.68 24.01
CA SER A 254 -17.84 8.13 23.98
C SER A 254 -16.79 8.97 24.73
N ALA A 255 -16.30 8.49 25.87
CA ALA A 255 -15.24 9.14 26.65
C ALA A 255 -13.86 9.23 25.96
N GLN A 256 -13.57 8.35 24.98
CA GLN A 256 -12.32 8.37 24.20
C GLN A 256 -12.47 9.11 22.86
N ALA A 257 -13.69 9.41 22.44
CA ALA A 257 -13.97 10.12 21.18
C ALA A 257 -13.81 11.64 21.31
N GLU A 258 -13.78 12.17 22.54
CA GLU A 258 -13.62 13.60 22.83
C GLU A 258 -12.16 14.08 22.84
N THR A 259 -11.19 13.18 22.70
CA THR A 259 -9.78 13.55 22.47
C THR A 259 -9.57 13.72 20.96
N PRO A 260 -9.31 14.94 20.45
CA PRO A 260 -9.12 15.14 19.03
C PRO A 260 -7.88 14.36 18.54
N PRO A 261 -7.97 13.57 17.46
CA PRO A 261 -6.76 13.15 16.77
C PRO A 261 -6.11 14.40 16.18
N ALA A 262 -4.79 14.57 16.38
CA ALA A 262 -4.00 15.59 15.70
C ALA A 262 -4.17 15.39 14.19
N GLN A 263 -4.98 16.25 13.58
CA GLN A 263 -5.21 16.28 12.15
C GLN A 263 -4.01 16.95 11.47
N ASP A 264 -3.16 16.16 10.84
CA ASP A 264 -2.44 16.63 9.65
C ASP A 264 -3.48 16.76 8.53
N ALA A 265 -4.10 17.93 8.44
CA ALA A 265 -4.96 18.34 7.36
C ALA A 265 -4.55 19.75 6.94
N SER A 266 -3.75 19.85 5.87
CA SER A 266 -3.66 21.07 5.06
C SER A 266 -4.27 20.77 3.68
N ALA A 267 -5.53 21.16 3.56
CA ALA A 267 -6.25 21.51 2.33
C ALA A 267 -7.21 22.64 2.77
N SER A 268 -7.52 23.70 2.04
CA SER A 268 -7.31 24.11 0.65
C SER A 268 -7.60 25.63 0.63
N GLU A 269 -7.13 26.25 -0.45
CA GLU A 269 -7.44 27.56 -1.06
C GLU A 269 -8.71 28.32 -0.64
N ALA A 270 -8.58 29.65 -0.67
CA ALA A 270 -9.47 30.67 -1.28
C ALA A 270 -8.90 32.06 -0.92
N GLU A 271 -8.98 33.15 -1.67
CA GLU A 271 -9.44 33.51 -3.02
C GLU A 271 -8.99 34.98 -3.22
N ASP A 272 -8.93 35.42 -4.48
CA ASP A 272 -8.68 36.79 -4.96
C ASP A 272 -9.51 37.90 -4.28
N ALA A 273 -8.87 39.05 -4.03
CA ALA A 273 -9.50 40.38 -4.09
C ALA A 273 -8.44 41.49 -4.15
N ASP A 274 -8.32 42.14 -5.31
CA ASP A 274 -7.78 43.49 -5.54
C ASP A 274 -9.00 44.40 -5.93
N PRO A 275 -8.97 45.76 -6.04
CA PRO A 275 -7.82 46.68 -6.05
C PRO A 275 -8.03 48.05 -5.32
N ALA A 276 -7.00 48.90 -5.23
CA ALA A 276 -7.03 50.35 -5.61
C ALA A 276 -5.84 51.19 -5.06
N ALA A 277 -5.08 51.75 -6.02
CA ALA A 277 -4.51 53.10 -6.13
C ALA A 277 -3.80 53.80 -4.94
N ASP A 278 -2.49 54.09 -5.09
CA ASP A 278 -2.02 55.44 -5.45
C ASP A 278 -0.56 55.43 -6.00
N GLN A 279 -0.29 56.26 -7.01
CA GLN A 279 1.00 56.47 -7.73
C GLN A 279 1.78 57.67 -7.12
N PRO A 280 2.91 58.16 -7.70
CA PRO A 280 4.14 57.51 -8.20
C PRO A 280 5.43 58.22 -7.69
N ALA A 281 6.60 57.59 -7.85
CA ALA A 281 7.87 58.34 -7.97
C ALA A 281 8.93 57.53 -8.75
N GLU A 282 9.15 57.93 -10.01
CA GLU A 282 10.38 57.75 -10.80
C GLU A 282 11.03 59.14 -10.98
N PRO A 283 12.27 59.33 -11.50
CA PRO A 283 13.06 58.41 -12.33
C PRO A 283 14.59 58.37 -12.02
N ALA A 284 15.33 57.44 -12.65
CA ALA A 284 16.56 57.76 -13.41
C ALA A 284 17.26 56.50 -14.00
N GLU A 285 17.13 56.34 -15.32
CA GLU A 285 18.20 56.13 -16.31
C GLU A 285 19.33 55.09 -16.07
N ARG A 286 19.36 54.01 -16.87
CA ARG A 286 20.12 53.84 -18.14
C ARG A 286 20.52 52.39 -18.41
N GLU A 287 20.04 51.88 -19.54
CA GLU A 287 20.56 50.76 -20.34
C GLU A 287 21.89 51.16 -21.06
N PRO A 288 22.70 50.25 -21.67
CA PRO A 288 22.22 49.18 -22.55
C PRO A 288 22.97 47.83 -22.59
N GLU A 289 22.25 46.87 -23.18
CA GLU A 289 22.60 45.77 -24.09
C GLU A 289 24.07 45.35 -24.29
N ALA A 290 24.29 44.02 -24.24
CA ALA A 290 25.17 43.33 -25.17
C ALA A 290 24.68 41.90 -25.43
N GLN A 291 24.24 41.67 -26.67
CA GLN A 291 24.16 40.36 -27.31
C GLN A 291 25.57 39.86 -27.60
N VAL A 292 25.86 38.57 -27.41
CA VAL A 292 26.76 37.82 -28.32
C VAL A 292 26.26 36.37 -28.44
N GLU A 293 26.04 36.00 -29.69
CA GLU A 293 25.68 34.70 -30.24
C GLU A 293 26.90 33.76 -30.37
N GLU A 294 26.63 32.46 -30.52
CA GLU A 294 27.43 31.47 -31.27
C GLU A 294 28.81 31.00 -30.74
N GLN A 295 28.92 29.72 -30.38
CA GLN A 295 29.43 28.65 -31.29
C GLN A 295 29.60 27.28 -30.59
N GLU A 296 28.99 26.27 -31.21
CA GLU A 296 29.41 24.86 -31.19
C GLU A 296 30.75 24.69 -31.94
N PRO A 297 31.53 23.62 -31.67
CA PRO A 297 31.49 22.51 -32.61
C PRO A 297 31.60 21.10 -32.00
N ALA A 298 30.69 20.24 -32.45
CA ALA A 298 30.82 18.87 -32.99
C ALA A 298 32.07 17.96 -32.75
N LEU A 299 31.71 16.68 -32.53
CA LEU A 299 32.24 15.41 -33.10
C LEU A 299 33.45 14.66 -32.48
N ALA A 300 33.16 13.44 -31.96
CA ALA A 300 33.72 12.11 -32.36
C ALA A 300 33.35 11.06 -31.26
N ALA A 301 32.48 10.07 -31.48
CA ALA A 301 32.62 8.79 -32.18
C ALA A 301 33.43 7.69 -31.45
N SER A 302 32.78 6.51 -31.27
CA SER A 302 33.30 5.12 -31.09
C SER A 302 34.10 4.81 -29.81
N PHE A 303 33.85 3.75 -29.02
CA PHE A 303 33.34 2.39 -29.23
C PHE A 303 32.36 1.96 -28.13
#